data_AF-A0A4Y2IS14-F1
#
_entry.id   AF-A0A4Y2IS14-F1
#
_cell.length_a   1.000
_cell.length_b   1.000
_cell.length_c   1.000
_cell.angle_alpha   90.00
_cell.angle_beta   90.00
_cell.angle_gamma   90.00
#
_symmetry.space_group_name_H-M   'P 1'
#
loop_
_entity.id
_entity.type
_entity.pdbx_description
1 polymer ?
#
loop_
_entity_poly.entity_id
_entity_poly.type
_entity_poly.pdbx_seq_one_letter_code
_entity_poly.pdbx_strand_id
1 'polypeptide(L)' 'MRQYVKGKPNPVGLKVFVMCTTYGLPLDFMFYEGKGTDVQSPEGTTDLDLG' A
#
# COMPACT_ATOMS: atom_id res chain seq x y z
N MET A 1 -13.95 -0.97 -8.94
CA MET A 1 -13.01 -1.11 -7.80
C MET A 1 -13.68 -0.59 -6.53
N ARG A 2 -14.39 -1.46 -5.81
CA ARG A 2 -15.02 -1.13 -4.51
C ARG A 2 -14.73 -2.30 -3.58
N GLN A 3 -13.99 -2.07 -2.51
CA GLN A 3 -13.79 -3.08 -1.48
C GLN A 3 -14.66 -2.79 -0.27
N TYR A 4 -15.23 -3.86 0.27
CA TYR A 4 -15.90 -3.85 1.55
C TYR A 4 -14.92 -4.31 2.64
N VAL A 5 -14.76 -3.52 3.70
CA VAL A 5 -13.93 -3.87 4.86
C VAL A 5 -14.76 -3.68 6.13
N LYS A 6 -15.12 -4.80 6.76
CA LYS A 6 -15.88 -4.81 8.02
C LYS A 6 -15.11 -4.07 9.12
N GLY A 7 -15.80 -3.20 9.86
CA GLY A 7 -15.23 -2.48 11.01
C GLY A 7 -14.53 -1.15 10.69
N LYS A 8 -14.48 -0.73 9.42
CA LYS A 8 -14.05 0.63 9.06
C LYS A 8 -15.20 1.64 9.22
N PRO A 9 -14.92 2.90 9.62
CA PRO A 9 -15.94 3.94 9.74
C PRO A 9 -16.76 4.12 8.46
N ASN A 10 -16.10 4.05 7.30
CA ASN A 10 -16.73 3.87 6.01
C ASN A 10 -16.40 2.46 5.48
N PRO A 11 -17.39 1.53 5.47
CA PRO A 11 -17.11 0.13 5.19
C PRO A 11 -16.91 -0.15 3.69
N VAL A 12 -17.20 0.79 2.79
CA VAL A 12 -17.01 0.62 1.34
C VAL A 12 -16.12 1.73 0.80
N GLY A 13 -15.04 1.36 0.12
CA GLY A 13 -14.10 2.34 -0.44
C GLY A 13 -13.09 1.75 -1.41
N LEU A 14 -12.05 2.54 -1.68
CA LEU A 14 -10.89 2.15 -2.45
C LEU A 14 -9.74 1.80 -1.49
N LYS A 15 -9.19 0.60 -1.65
CA LYS A 15 -8.05 0.09 -0.88
C LYS A 15 -6.76 0.40 -1.62
N VAL A 16 -5.83 0.99 -0.88
CA VAL A 16 -4.47 1.32 -1.31
C VAL A 16 -3.48 0.77 -0.29
N PHE A 17 -2.31 0.34 -0.75
CA PHE A 17 -1.14 0.19 0.10
C PHE A 17 -0.33 1.48 0.03
N VAL A 18 0.23 1.90 1.17
CA VAL A 18 1.01 3.14 1.27
C VAL A 18 2.30 2.81 1.97
N MET A 19 3.43 3.20 1.36
CA MET A 19 4.74 3.17 1.98
C MET A 19 4.98 4.49 2.70
N CYS A 20 5.37 4.44 3.96
CA CYS A 20 5.64 5.62 4.76
C CYS A 20 7.01 5.50 5.44
N THR A 21 7.60 6.65 5.78
CA THR A 21 8.69 6.70 6.75
C THR A 21 8.19 6.24 8.13
N THR A 22 9.12 5.97 9.05
CA THR A 22 8.80 5.60 10.44
C THR A 22 8.03 6.70 11.20
N TYR A 23 8.12 7.95 10.76
CA TYR A 23 7.37 9.09 11.28
C TYR A 23 6.02 9.32 10.58
N GLY A 24 5.66 8.45 9.64
CA GLY A 24 4.36 8.47 8.96
C GLY A 24 4.28 9.37 7.72
N LEU A 25 5.41 9.86 7.18
CA LEU A 25 5.42 10.61 5.92
C LEU A 25 5.21 9.64 4.74
N PRO A 26 4.17 9.80 3.91
CA PRO A 26 3.96 8.95 2.74
C PRO A 26 5.03 9.19 1.66
N LEU A 27 5.54 8.10 1.07
CA LEU A 27 6.54 8.14 0.01
C LEU A 27 5.96 7.64 -1.32
N ASP A 28 5.24 6.52 -1.29
CA ASP A 28 4.64 5.90 -2.47
C ASP A 28 3.34 5.16 -2.11
N PHE A 29 2.50 4.89 -3.11
CA PHE A 29 1.28 4.12 -2.94
C PHE A 29 0.95 3.28 -4.17
N MET A 30 0.23 2.18 -3.93
CA MET A 30 -0.31 1.33 -4.99
C MET A 30 -1.78 0.98 -4.71
N PHE A 31 -2.58 0.88 -5.77
CA PHE A 31 -3.95 0.45 -5.65
C PHE A 31 -4.06 -1.07 -5.48
N TYR A 32 -5.02 -1.52 -4.66
CA TYR A 32 -5.37 -2.93 -4.57
C TYR A 32 -6.48 -3.28 -5.56
N GLU A 33 -6.17 -4.10 -6.56
CA GLU A 33 -7.05 -4.48 -7.67
C GLU A 33 -7.83 -5.77 -7.45
N GLY A 34 -7.46 -6.55 -6.44
CA GLY A 34 -8.19 -7.76 -6.07
C GLY A 34 -7.26 -8.94 -5.86
N LYS A 35 -7.79 -10.14 -6.06
CA LYS A 35 -7.03 -11.37 -5.92
C LYS A 35 -5.91 -11.39 -6.98
N GLY A 36 -4.66 -11.47 -6.53
CA GLY A 36 -3.47 -11.44 -7.39
C GLY A 36 -2.71 -10.11 -7.37
N THR A 37 -3.22 -9.07 -6.71
CA THR A 37 -2.38 -7.91 -6.39
C THR A 37 -1.30 -8.35 -5.41
N ASP A 38 -0.04 -8.23 -5.83
CA ASP A 38 1.13 -8.55 -5.03
C ASP A 38 1.97 -7.29 -4.82
N VAL A 39 2.46 -7.11 -3.60
CA VAL A 39 3.40 -6.04 -3.30
C VAL A 39 4.78 -6.61 -3.62
N GLN A 40 5.18 -6.50 -4.89
CA GLN A 40 6.53 -6.90 -5.28
C GLN A 40 7.52 -6.10 -4.43
N SER A 41 8.51 -6.78 -3.85
CA SER A 41 9.63 -6.08 -3.24
C SER A 41 10.21 -5.15 -4.29
N PRO A 42 10.48 -3.87 -3.98
CA PRO A 42 11.03 -2.96 -4.96
C PRO A 42 12.40 -3.48 -5.40
N GLU A 43 12.44 -4.11 -6.58
CA GLU A 43 13.67 -4.43 -7.28
C GLU A 43 14.40 -3.10 -7.53
N GLY A 44 15.55 -2.89 -6.89
CA GLY A 44 16.33 -1.65 -7.02
C GLY A 44 16.42 -0.75 -5.79
N THR A 45 16.00 -1.20 -4.60
CA THR A 45 16.29 -0.45 -3.34
C THR A 45 17.68 -0.70 -2.76
N THR A 46 18.43 -1.67 -3.29
CA THR A 46 19.82 -1.96 -2.88
C THR A 46 20.75 -0.76 -3.02
N ASP A 47 20.49 0.10 -4.02
CA ASP A 47 21.33 1.26 -4.33
C ASP A 47 20.96 2.48 -3.48
N LEU A 48 19.87 2.40 -2.72
CA LEU A 48 19.35 3.50 -1.90
C LEU A 48 19.83 3.42 -0.44
N ASP A 49 20.61 2.39 -0.08
CA ASP A 49 21.23 2.18 1.24
C ASP A 49 20.28 2.45 2.43
N LEU A 50 19.04 1.98 2.26
CA LEU A 50 18.04 1.99 3.33
C LEU A 50 18.27 0.71 4.14
N GLY A 51 19.19 0.83 5.11
CA GLY A 51 19.78 -0.25 5.92
C GLY A 51 18.84 -1.30 6.51
#